data_AF-A0A437M0U6-F1
#
_entry.id   AF-A0A437M0U6-F1
#
_cell.length_a   1.000
_cell.length_b   1.000
_cell.length_c   1.000
_cell.angle_alpha   90.00
_cell.angle_beta   90.00
_cell.angle_gamma   90.00
#
_symmetry.space_group_name_H-M   'P 1'
#
loop_
_entity.id
_entity.type
_entity.pdbx_description
1 polymer ?
#
loop_
_entity_poly.entity_id
_entity_poly.type
_entity_poly.pdbx_seq_one_letter_code
_entity_poly.pdbx_strand_id
1 'polypeptide(L)'
;MPRSLYRKLWRYNAFVVALCGTMGLGLLGFGAWQVIGRTPHLIEETARPTAFESANNLPSLSDAKIIGGTSLLAIKTQANDAAAYSEQQDRNVLLIDLRNGKSRYVLPDNKRKLVQWYILPASADDGNGVGRAYVALVGDDRPETTPRYDVLIGNVATGQQAWAARGVTALDAPELIDDNAIALLISNGNALSYHRYGLATLAREAVRPVAMIATAKPPQSR
;
A
#
# COMPACT_ATOMS: atom_id res chain seq x y z
N MET A 1 -4.14 18.10 -72.73
CA MET A 1 -4.71 17.96 -71.37
C MET A 1 -5.21 19.30 -70.87
N PRO A 2 -6.46 19.41 -70.37
CA PRO A 2 -7.02 20.70 -69.98
C PRO A 2 -6.41 21.20 -68.66
N ARG A 3 -5.80 22.39 -68.68
CA ARG A 3 -5.17 23.06 -67.53
C ARG A 3 -6.09 23.25 -66.33
N SER A 4 -7.41 23.14 -66.50
CA SER A 4 -8.42 23.25 -65.45
C SER A 4 -8.46 22.03 -64.51
N LEU A 5 -8.13 20.83 -64.98
CA LEU A 5 -8.10 19.63 -64.15
C LEU A 5 -6.94 19.65 -63.15
N TYR A 6 -5.76 20.08 -63.60
CA TYR A 6 -4.57 20.17 -62.73
C TYR A 6 -4.78 21.13 -61.56
N ARG A 7 -5.43 22.27 -61.81
CA ARG A 7 -5.72 23.28 -60.77
C ARG A 7 -6.74 22.78 -59.74
N LYS A 8 -7.67 21.89 -60.13
CA LYS A 8 -8.63 21.24 -59.21
C LYS A 8 -7.95 20.16 -58.37
N LEU A 9 -7.10 19.31 -58.98
CA LEU A 9 -6.33 18.29 -58.28
C LEU A 9 -5.39 18.88 -57.22
N TRP A 10 -4.73 20.00 -57.52
CA TRP A 10 -3.80 20.64 -56.59
C TRP A 10 -4.51 21.20 -55.33
N ARG A 11 -5.71 21.76 -55.50
CA ARG A 11 -6.53 22.24 -54.37
C ARG A 11 -7.06 21.09 -53.49
N TYR A 12 -7.43 19.97 -54.10
CA TYR A 12 -7.87 18.80 -53.36
C TYR A 12 -6.74 18.22 -52.50
N ASN A 13 -5.52 18.13 -53.06
CA ASN A 13 -4.36 17.63 -52.32
C ASN A 13 -3.98 18.53 -51.14
N ALA A 14 -4.04 19.85 -51.33
CA ALA A 14 -3.80 20.81 -50.25
C ALA A 14 -4.82 20.67 -49.10
N PHE A 15 -6.09 20.41 -49.42
CA PHE A 15 -7.13 20.18 -48.42
C PHE A 15 -6.90 18.89 -47.62
N VAL A 16 -6.55 17.79 -48.30
CA VAL A 16 -6.26 16.50 -47.64
C VAL A 16 -5.06 16.62 -46.70
N VAL A 17 -3.99 17.30 -47.13
CA VAL A 17 -2.80 17.51 -46.28
C VAL A 17 -3.13 18.36 -45.06
N ALA A 18 -3.94 19.41 -45.21
CA ALA A 18 -4.39 20.23 -44.08
C ALA A 18 -5.24 19.43 -43.08
N LEU A 19 -6.15 18.57 -43.57
CA LEU A 19 -6.99 17.72 -42.73
C LEU A 19 -6.18 16.68 -41.94
N CYS A 20 -5.20 16.03 -42.59
CA CYS A 20 -4.32 15.08 -41.91
C CYS A 20 -3.42 15.77 -40.87
N GLY A 21 -2.96 16.99 -41.16
CA GLY A 21 -2.14 17.78 -40.23
C GLY A 21 -2.90 18.17 -38.95
N THR A 22 -4.16 18.59 -39.06
CA THR A 22 -4.97 18.98 -37.89
C THR A 22 -5.36 17.78 -37.02
N MET A 23 -5.66 16.61 -37.62
CA MET A 23 -5.92 15.39 -36.85
C MET A 23 -4.67 14.90 -36.10
N GLY A 24 -3.49 14.99 -36.70
CA GLY A 24 -2.23 14.62 -36.04
C GLY A 24 -1.92 15.48 -34.81
N LEU A 25 -2.10 16.80 -34.92
CA LEU A 25 -1.91 17.72 -33.78
C LEU A 25 -2.96 17.51 -32.67
N GLY A 26 -4.20 17.19 -33.03
CA GLY A 26 -5.27 16.87 -32.07
C GLY A 26 -4.97 15.64 -31.23
N LEU A 27 -4.41 14.57 -31.83
CA LEU A 27 -4.05 13.34 -31.12
C LEU A 27 -2.89 13.55 -30.13
N LEU A 28 -1.90 14.37 -30.49
CA LEU A 28 -0.80 14.71 -29.57
C LEU A 28 -1.28 15.54 -28.38
N GLY A 29 -2.18 16.51 -28.61
CA GLY A 29 -2.79 17.30 -27.54
C GLY A 29 -3.64 16.47 -26.57
N PHE A 30 -4.44 15.53 -27.09
CA PHE A 30 -5.29 14.67 -26.27
C PHE A 30 -4.48 13.67 -25.43
N GLY A 31 -3.41 13.11 -25.99
CA GLY A 31 -2.47 12.25 -25.25
C GLY A 31 -1.80 12.97 -24.09
N ALA A 32 -1.33 14.21 -24.32
CA ALA A 32 -0.74 15.03 -23.26
C ALA A 32 -1.74 15.39 -22.15
N TRP A 33 -3.00 15.64 -22.50
CA TRP A 33 -4.04 15.99 -21.52
C TRP A 33 -4.40 14.80 -20.60
N GLN A 34 -4.43 13.57 -21.11
CA GLN A 34 -4.69 12.38 -20.27
C GLN A 34 -3.56 12.08 -19.26
N VAL A 35 -2.32 12.44 -19.59
CA VAL A 35 -1.17 12.26 -18.68
C VAL A 35 -1.20 13.30 -17.55
N ILE A 36 -1.61 14.53 -17.84
CA ILE A 36 -1.65 15.62 -16.85
C ILE A 36 -2.89 15.51 -15.92
N GLY A 37 -4.03 15.00 -16.41
CA GLY A 37 -5.25 14.83 -15.60
C GLY A 37 -5.21 13.70 -14.55
N ARG A 38 -4.13 12.92 -14.50
CA ARG A 38 -3.93 11.80 -13.55
C ARG A 38 -2.66 11.94 -12.70
N THR A 39 -2.18 13.15 -12.47
CA THR A 39 -1.34 13.33 -11.27
C THR A 39 -2.24 13.13 -10.06
N PRO A 40 -2.06 12.06 -9.26
CA PRO A 40 -2.69 12.03 -7.94
C PRO A 40 -2.29 13.33 -7.26
N HIS A 41 -3.24 14.04 -6.71
CA HIS A 41 -2.93 15.08 -5.74
C HIS A 41 -2.08 14.42 -4.66
N LEU A 42 -0.76 14.55 -4.77
CA LEU A 42 0.17 14.47 -3.67
C LEU A 42 -0.18 15.69 -2.84
N ILE A 43 -1.28 15.58 -2.09
CA ILE A 43 -1.44 16.36 -0.89
C ILE A 43 -0.24 15.88 -0.07
N GLU A 44 0.84 16.64 -0.13
CA GLU A 44 1.81 16.75 0.96
C GLU A 44 1.01 17.35 2.12
N GLU A 45 0.09 16.54 2.65
CA GLU A 45 -0.44 16.73 3.96
C GLU A 45 0.77 16.43 4.82
N THR A 46 1.55 17.48 5.11
CA THR A 46 2.44 17.54 6.26
C THR A 46 1.54 17.27 7.45
N ALA A 47 1.28 15.98 7.64
CA ALA A 47 0.65 15.39 8.76
C ALA A 47 1.44 15.91 9.95
N ARG A 48 0.91 16.96 10.57
CA ARG A 48 1.31 17.30 11.93
C ARG A 48 1.21 15.97 12.68
N PRO A 49 2.25 15.58 13.44
CA PRO A 49 2.11 14.45 14.34
C PRO A 49 0.88 14.77 15.17
N THR A 50 -0.21 14.04 14.96
CA THR A 50 -1.31 14.01 15.90
C THR A 50 -0.64 13.47 17.14
N ALA A 51 -0.24 14.40 18.02
CA ALA A 51 0.20 14.07 19.35
C ALA A 51 -0.84 13.10 19.88
N PHE A 52 -0.39 11.93 20.33
CA PHE A 52 -1.23 10.92 20.96
C PHE A 52 -2.12 11.63 21.98
N GLU A 53 -3.35 11.94 21.56
CA GLU A 53 -4.27 12.78 22.30
C GLU A 53 -4.78 11.87 23.42
N SER A 54 -4.21 12.05 24.60
CA SER A 54 -4.39 11.26 25.83
C SER A 54 -3.42 10.09 26.03
N ALA A 55 -2.51 10.27 26.99
CA ALA A 55 -1.63 9.23 27.55
C ALA A 55 -2.39 8.02 28.15
N ASN A 56 -3.72 8.12 28.28
CA ASN A 56 -4.57 7.03 28.78
C ASN A 56 -5.02 6.05 27.68
N ASN A 57 -4.80 6.36 26.40
CA ASN A 57 -5.22 5.53 25.26
C ASN A 57 -4.03 4.96 24.47
N LEU A 58 -2.94 4.60 25.15
CA LEU A 58 -1.88 3.83 24.50
C LEU A 58 -2.45 2.46 24.10
N PRO A 59 -2.25 1.99 22.86
CA PRO A 59 -2.70 0.65 22.48
C PRO A 59 -1.99 -0.40 23.33
N SER A 60 -2.71 -1.46 23.73
CA SER A 60 -2.08 -2.60 24.37
C SER A 60 -1.23 -3.35 23.35
N LEU A 61 -0.04 -3.76 23.78
CA LEU A 61 0.87 -4.56 22.97
C LEU A 61 0.64 -6.03 23.28
N SER A 62 0.54 -6.83 22.23
CA SER A 62 0.33 -8.27 22.30
C SER A 62 1.23 -8.94 21.28
N ASP A 63 1.65 -10.17 21.55
CA ASP A 63 2.37 -11.04 20.61
C ASP A 63 3.57 -10.36 19.89
N ALA A 64 4.75 -10.50 20.50
CA ALA A 64 5.99 -9.99 19.93
C ALA A 64 6.73 -11.12 19.21
N LYS A 65 6.94 -10.98 17.90
CA LYS A 65 7.60 -11.96 17.04
C LYS A 65 8.70 -11.33 16.22
N ILE A 66 9.90 -11.92 16.27
CA ILE A 66 11.00 -11.53 15.38
C ILE A 66 10.70 -12.07 13.97
N ILE A 67 10.82 -11.21 12.97
CA ILE A 67 10.72 -11.61 11.56
C ILE A 67 12.04 -12.29 11.17
N GLY A 68 11.98 -13.58 10.89
CA GLY A 68 13.14 -14.41 10.53
C GLY A 68 14.01 -13.75 9.46
N GLY A 69 15.33 -13.88 9.60
CA GLY A 69 16.31 -13.30 8.65
C GLY A 69 16.39 -11.77 8.63
N THR A 70 15.67 -11.06 9.51
CA THR A 70 15.70 -9.59 9.60
C THR A 70 15.98 -9.12 11.03
N SER A 71 16.24 -7.82 11.19
CA SER A 71 16.32 -7.17 12.52
C SER A 71 14.97 -6.63 13.00
N LEU A 72 13.87 -6.99 12.35
CA LEU A 72 12.56 -6.43 12.66
C LEU A 72 11.83 -7.29 13.69
N LEU A 73 11.40 -6.64 14.77
CA LEU A 73 10.44 -7.16 15.73
C LEU A 73 9.05 -6.66 15.33
N ALA A 74 8.13 -7.59 15.08
CA ALA A 74 6.72 -7.28 14.88
C ALA A 74 5.98 -7.46 16.21
N ILE A 75 5.21 -6.45 16.60
CA ILE A 75 4.39 -6.46 17.80
C ILE A 75 2.97 -6.14 17.38
N LYS A 76 2.03 -7.03 17.67
CA LYS A 76 0.62 -6.76 17.40
C LYS A 76 0.06 -5.78 18.41
N THR A 77 -0.75 -4.84 17.95
CA THR A 77 -1.39 -3.86 18.82
C THR A 77 -2.87 -4.12 18.88
N GLN A 78 -3.44 -4.10 20.07
CA GLN A 78 -4.85 -4.30 20.32
C GLN A 78 -5.52 -2.96 20.67
N ALA A 79 -6.82 -2.87 20.39
CA ALA A 79 -7.62 -1.74 20.84
C ALA A 79 -7.79 -1.79 22.36
N ASN A 80 -7.52 -0.67 23.04
CA ASN A 80 -7.86 -0.50 24.45
C ASN A 80 -9.27 0.07 24.61
N ASP A 81 -10.28 -0.61 24.05
CA ASP A 81 -11.67 -0.26 24.35
C ASP A 81 -12.12 -1.05 25.58
N ALA A 82 -12.00 -0.42 26.74
CA ALA A 82 -12.40 -0.99 28.04
C ALA A 82 -13.91 -1.25 28.17
N ALA A 83 -14.72 -0.92 27.15
CA ALA A 83 -16.18 -0.90 27.23
C ALA A 83 -16.90 -2.10 26.58
N ALA A 84 -16.20 -3.01 25.88
CA ALA A 84 -16.85 -4.14 25.22
C ALA A 84 -16.12 -5.47 25.47
N TYR A 85 -16.82 -6.41 26.14
CA TYR A 85 -16.36 -7.76 26.48
C TYR A 85 -16.14 -8.72 25.29
N SER A 86 -16.03 -8.21 24.06
CA SER A 86 -15.87 -9.06 22.87
C SER A 86 -14.43 -8.98 22.35
N GLU A 87 -13.65 -10.02 22.64
CA GLU A 87 -12.40 -10.43 21.96
C GLU A 87 -11.36 -9.33 21.69
N GLN A 88 -10.20 -9.45 22.33
CA GLN A 88 -9.01 -8.69 21.99
C GLN A 88 -8.63 -8.93 20.51
N GLN A 89 -9.10 -8.06 19.63
CA GLN A 89 -8.80 -8.12 18.20
C GLN A 89 -7.52 -7.35 17.91
N ASP A 90 -6.60 -8.02 17.21
CA ASP A 90 -5.41 -7.41 16.65
C ASP A 90 -5.84 -6.28 15.68
N ARG A 91 -5.39 -5.06 15.93
CA ARG A 91 -5.73 -3.90 15.11
C ARG A 91 -4.65 -3.54 14.11
N ASN A 92 -3.41 -3.53 14.55
CA ASN A 92 -2.28 -3.09 13.75
C ASN A 92 -1.04 -3.86 14.17
N VAL A 93 0.04 -3.71 13.42
CA VAL A 93 1.35 -4.28 13.73
C VAL A 93 2.36 -3.14 13.79
N LEU A 94 3.05 -3.03 14.92
CA LEU A 94 4.21 -2.18 15.10
C LEU A 94 5.46 -2.96 14.70
N LEU A 95 6.18 -2.45 13.72
CA LEU A 95 7.48 -2.98 13.31
C LEU A 95 8.58 -2.13 13.94
N ILE A 96 9.50 -2.76 14.67
CA ILE A 96 10.64 -2.12 15.32
C ILE A 96 11.92 -2.70 14.76
N ASP A 97 12.80 -1.87 14.21
CA ASP A 97 14.15 -2.25 13.80
C ASP A 97 15.07 -2.27 15.02
N LEU A 98 15.46 -3.46 15.45
CA LEU A 98 16.27 -3.69 16.64
C LEU A 98 17.69 -3.12 16.51
N ARG A 99 18.15 -2.79 15.29
CA ARG A 99 19.49 -2.21 15.08
C ARG A 99 19.57 -0.74 15.44
N ASN A 100 18.52 0.02 15.16
CA ASN A 100 18.51 1.49 15.30
C ASN A 100 17.33 2.02 16.12
N GLY A 101 16.45 1.14 16.62
CA GLY A 101 15.26 1.49 17.38
C GLY A 101 14.21 2.23 16.56
N LYS A 102 14.32 2.32 15.23
CA LYS A 102 13.27 2.96 14.42
C LYS A 102 12.05 2.06 14.41
N SER A 103 10.89 2.66 14.61
CA SER A 103 9.63 1.95 14.62
C SER A 103 8.63 2.58 13.66
N ARG A 104 7.74 1.74 13.12
CA ARG A 104 6.69 2.13 12.20
C ARG A 104 5.49 1.21 12.31
N TYR A 105 4.29 1.76 12.17
CA TYR A 105 3.09 0.95 12.04
C TYR A 105 2.91 0.46 10.60
N VAL A 106 2.27 -0.69 10.41
CA VAL A 106 1.87 -1.18 9.09
C VAL A 106 0.74 -0.31 8.52
N LEU A 107 -0.28 0.00 9.32
CA LEU A 107 -1.32 0.95 8.94
C LEU A 107 -0.98 2.37 9.43
N PRO A 108 -1.17 3.42 8.59
CA PRO A 108 -0.78 4.79 8.93
C PRO A 108 -1.71 5.47 9.93
N ASP A 109 -3.00 5.14 9.91
CA ASP A 109 -4.00 5.59 10.87
C ASP A 109 -4.75 4.37 11.43
N ASN A 110 -4.80 4.21 12.75
CA ASN A 110 -5.49 3.09 13.42
C ASN A 110 -7.03 3.11 13.25
N LYS A 111 -7.53 3.73 12.18
CA LYS A 111 -8.94 3.79 11.78
C LYS A 111 -9.43 2.50 11.13
N ARG A 112 -8.49 1.66 10.70
CA ARG A 112 -8.74 0.36 10.09
C ARG A 112 -8.07 -0.73 10.92
N LYS A 113 -8.49 -1.97 10.72
CA LYS A 113 -7.95 -3.14 11.41
C LYS A 113 -7.29 -4.13 10.45
N LEU A 114 -6.20 -4.73 10.89
CA LEU A 114 -5.56 -5.87 10.24
C LEU A 114 -6.36 -7.14 10.56
N VAL A 115 -7.05 -7.68 9.57
CA VAL A 115 -7.84 -8.92 9.67
C VAL A 115 -6.93 -10.13 9.53
N GLN A 116 -5.99 -10.07 8.58
CA GLN A 116 -4.97 -11.09 8.37
C GLN A 116 -3.64 -10.42 8.07
N TRP A 117 -2.55 -11.05 8.50
CA TRP A 117 -1.21 -10.57 8.26
C TRP A 117 -0.27 -11.76 8.01
N TYR A 118 0.33 -11.75 6.82
CA TYR A 118 1.23 -12.79 6.34
C TYR A 118 2.62 -12.20 6.16
N ILE A 119 3.64 -12.87 6.73
CA ILE A 119 5.03 -12.65 6.36
C ILE A 119 5.38 -13.68 5.31
N LEU A 120 5.86 -13.22 4.15
CA LEU A 120 6.25 -14.08 3.05
C LEU A 120 7.76 -14.36 3.14
N PRO A 121 8.17 -15.63 3.20
CA PRO A 121 9.58 -16.01 3.21
C PRO A 121 10.21 -15.76 1.83
N ALA A 122 11.54 -15.61 1.81
CA ALA A 122 12.33 -15.44 0.59
C ALA A 122 12.19 -16.61 -0.40
N SER A 123 12.01 -17.81 0.12
CA SER A 123 11.83 -19.06 -0.63
C SER A 123 10.83 -19.94 0.10
N ALA A 124 10.06 -20.73 -0.64
CA ALA A 124 9.18 -21.76 -0.07
C ALA A 124 9.97 -22.82 0.73
N ASP A 125 11.23 -23.06 0.35
CA ASP A 125 12.12 -24.05 0.97
C ASP A 125 13.01 -23.46 2.08
N ASP A 126 12.97 -22.14 2.29
CA ASP A 126 13.74 -21.51 3.36
C ASP A 126 13.07 -21.81 4.71
N GLY A 127 13.44 -22.94 5.32
CA GLY A 127 13.05 -23.31 6.69
C GLY A 127 13.46 -22.28 7.75
N ASN A 128 14.33 -21.32 7.39
CA ASN A 128 14.73 -20.19 8.23
C ASN A 128 13.78 -18.98 8.13
N GLY A 129 12.79 -19.01 7.22
CA GLY A 129 11.68 -18.05 7.17
C GLY A 129 12.10 -16.60 7.00
N VAL A 130 13.11 -16.32 6.15
CA VAL A 130 13.62 -14.96 5.90
C VAL A 130 12.51 -14.09 5.33
N GLY A 131 11.91 -13.22 6.15
CA GLY A 131 10.78 -12.39 5.73
C GLY A 131 11.22 -11.28 4.77
N ARG A 132 10.81 -11.35 3.51
CA ARG A 132 11.11 -10.31 2.50
C ARG A 132 9.95 -9.35 2.28
N ALA A 133 8.76 -9.90 2.28
CA ALA A 133 7.53 -9.16 2.03
C ALA A 133 6.50 -9.49 3.10
N TYR A 134 5.50 -8.62 3.23
CA TYR A 134 4.31 -8.92 3.98
C TYR A 134 3.07 -8.57 3.17
N VAL A 135 2.00 -9.29 3.46
CA VAL A 135 0.67 -9.04 2.91
C VAL A 135 -0.31 -8.92 4.06
N ALA A 136 -1.10 -7.86 4.03
CA ALA A 136 -2.07 -7.53 5.05
C ALA A 136 -3.46 -7.41 4.42
N LEU A 137 -4.42 -8.11 5.00
CA LEU A 137 -5.84 -7.92 4.71
C LEU A 137 -6.39 -6.91 5.70
N VAL A 138 -6.91 -5.80 5.20
CA VAL A 138 -7.31 -4.64 6.00
C VAL A 138 -8.83 -4.49 5.92
N GLY A 139 -9.49 -4.46 7.06
CA GLY A 139 -10.93 -4.22 7.17
C GLY A 139 -11.25 -2.92 7.91
N ASP A 140 -12.48 -2.47 7.77
CA ASP A 140 -13.02 -1.40 8.60
C ASP A 140 -13.56 -1.95 9.94
N ASP A 141 -13.69 -1.08 10.94
CA ASP A 141 -14.24 -1.44 12.26
C ASP A 141 -15.76 -1.65 12.25
N ARG A 142 -16.42 -1.24 11.17
CA ARG A 142 -17.88 -1.29 11.09
C ARG A 142 -18.32 -2.73 10.79
N PRO A 143 -19.32 -3.25 11.50
CA PRO A 143 -19.91 -4.53 11.14
C PRO A 143 -20.62 -4.37 9.78
N GLU A 144 -20.18 -5.15 8.79
CA GLU A 144 -20.79 -5.23 7.48
C GLU A 144 -21.48 -6.59 7.30
N THR A 145 -22.63 -6.60 6.62
CA THR A 145 -23.35 -7.84 6.27
C THR A 145 -22.58 -8.69 5.26
N THR A 146 -21.75 -8.06 4.42
CA THR A 146 -20.84 -8.72 3.49
C THR A 146 -19.49 -8.03 3.61
N PRO A 147 -18.54 -8.60 4.35
CA PRO A 147 -17.32 -7.90 4.67
C PRO A 147 -16.50 -7.62 3.41
N ARG A 148 -16.02 -6.38 3.31
CA ARG A 148 -15.11 -5.94 2.27
C ARG A 148 -13.77 -5.57 2.87
N TYR A 149 -12.72 -5.96 2.17
CA TYR A 149 -11.35 -5.76 2.63
C TYR A 149 -10.51 -5.07 1.57
N ASP A 150 -9.51 -4.33 2.01
CA ASP A 150 -8.44 -3.82 1.17
C ASP A 150 -7.19 -4.68 1.40
N VAL A 151 -6.37 -4.84 0.36
CA VAL A 151 -5.12 -5.60 0.45
C VAL A 151 -3.95 -4.65 0.41
N LEU A 152 -3.13 -4.66 1.47
CA LEU A 152 -1.89 -3.92 1.57
C LEU A 152 -0.72 -4.89 1.42
N ILE A 153 0.23 -4.55 0.55
CA ILE A 153 1.49 -5.29 0.41
C ILE A 153 2.65 -4.39 0.78
N GLY A 154 3.71 -4.97 1.35
CA GLY A 154 4.89 -4.20 1.71
C GLY A 154 6.18 -4.99 1.66
N ASN A 155 7.27 -4.26 1.46
CA ASN A 155 8.63 -4.76 1.55
C ASN A 155 9.11 -4.61 3.00
N VAL A 156 9.53 -5.71 3.61
CA VAL A 156 9.96 -5.76 5.00
C VAL A 156 11.21 -4.89 5.21
N ALA A 157 12.20 -5.03 4.34
CA ALA A 157 13.49 -4.35 4.45
C ALA A 157 13.39 -2.84 4.22
N THR A 158 12.71 -2.40 3.15
CA THR A 158 12.63 -0.97 2.79
C THR A 158 11.51 -0.24 3.53
N GLY A 159 10.46 -0.95 3.92
CA GLY A 159 9.23 -0.35 4.45
C GLY A 159 8.35 0.34 3.43
N GLN A 160 8.66 0.19 2.14
CA GLN A 160 7.73 0.59 1.10
C GLN A 160 6.51 -0.32 1.13
N GLN A 161 5.35 0.26 0.86
CA GLN A 161 4.07 -0.45 0.88
C GLN A 161 3.12 0.18 -0.13
N ALA A 162 2.21 -0.62 -0.66
CA ALA A 162 1.18 -0.14 -1.59
C ALA A 162 -0.13 -0.91 -1.39
N TRP A 163 -1.24 -0.24 -1.65
CA TRP A 163 -2.53 -0.88 -1.78
C TRP A 163 -2.57 -1.67 -3.09
N ALA A 164 -2.64 -3.00 -2.98
CA ALA A 164 -2.72 -3.91 -4.11
C ALA A 164 -4.15 -4.00 -4.66
N ALA A 165 -5.14 -4.09 -3.77
CA ALA A 165 -6.55 -4.22 -4.14
C ALA A 165 -7.46 -3.56 -3.11
N ARG A 166 -8.69 -3.25 -3.52
CA ARG A 166 -9.72 -2.67 -2.65
C ARG A 166 -11.05 -3.38 -2.82
N GLY A 167 -11.83 -3.46 -1.74
CA GLY A 167 -13.18 -4.04 -1.74
C GLY A 167 -13.24 -5.54 -2.08
N VAL A 168 -12.19 -6.30 -1.74
CA VAL A 168 -12.12 -7.75 -1.95
C VAL A 168 -12.93 -8.48 -0.89
N THR A 169 -13.40 -9.69 -1.19
CA THR A 169 -14.13 -10.52 -0.20
C THR A 169 -13.20 -11.46 0.55
N ALA A 170 -12.15 -11.95 -0.08
CA ALA A 170 -11.13 -12.76 0.56
C ALA A 170 -9.78 -12.69 -0.17
N LEU A 171 -8.72 -13.04 0.56
CA LEU A 171 -7.38 -13.22 0.06
C LEU A 171 -6.96 -14.66 0.33
N ASP A 172 -6.63 -15.40 -0.72
CA ASP A 172 -6.17 -16.78 -0.61
C ASP A 172 -4.64 -16.85 -0.76
N ALA A 173 -4.01 -17.48 0.24
CA ALA A 173 -2.60 -17.92 0.25
C ALA A 173 -1.64 -17.01 -0.54
N PRO A 174 -1.34 -15.79 -0.05
CA PRO A 174 -0.34 -14.96 -0.68
C PRO A 174 1.02 -15.68 -0.69
N GLU A 175 1.74 -15.59 -1.80
CA GLU A 175 3.01 -16.29 -1.98
C GLU A 175 4.05 -15.36 -2.60
N LEU A 176 5.31 -15.56 -2.24
CA LEU A 176 6.43 -14.93 -2.92
C LEU A 176 6.86 -15.84 -4.08
N ILE A 177 6.67 -15.38 -5.32
CA ILE A 177 6.99 -16.18 -6.52
C ILE A 177 8.51 -16.20 -6.76
N ASP A 178 9.14 -15.06 -6.52
CA ASP A 178 10.57 -14.84 -6.66
C ASP A 178 11.02 -13.74 -5.69
N ASP A 179 12.32 -13.54 -5.57
CA ASP A 179 12.96 -12.55 -4.71
C ASP A 179 12.36 -11.14 -4.75
N ASN A 180 11.66 -10.79 -5.84
CA ASN A 180 11.17 -9.46 -6.15
C ASN A 180 9.66 -9.42 -6.48
N ALA A 181 8.91 -10.51 -6.36
CA ALA A 181 7.50 -10.52 -6.76
C ALA A 181 6.58 -11.31 -5.83
N ILE A 182 5.42 -10.70 -5.53
CA ILE A 182 4.33 -11.31 -4.76
C ILE A 182 3.23 -11.77 -5.72
N ALA A 183 2.76 -13.00 -5.58
CA ALA A 183 1.50 -13.51 -6.12
C ALA A 183 0.39 -13.33 -5.10
N LEU A 184 -0.75 -12.82 -5.56
CA LEU A 184 -1.98 -12.77 -4.78
C LEU A 184 -3.09 -13.47 -5.53
N LEU A 185 -3.82 -14.35 -4.85
CA LEU A 185 -5.07 -14.91 -5.33
C LEU A 185 -6.21 -14.21 -4.58
N ILE A 186 -6.97 -13.40 -5.32
CA ILE A 186 -7.98 -12.50 -4.75
C ILE A 186 -9.37 -12.97 -5.16
N SER A 187 -10.23 -13.16 -4.17
CA SER A 187 -11.65 -13.44 -4.37
C SER A 187 -12.47 -12.16 -4.25
N ASN A 188 -13.38 -11.97 -5.20
CA ASN A 188 -14.40 -10.93 -5.18
C ASN A 188 -15.76 -11.54 -5.51
N GLY A 189 -16.46 -12.00 -4.47
CA GLY A 189 -17.68 -12.78 -4.63
C GLY A 189 -17.37 -14.13 -5.28
N ASN A 190 -17.91 -14.36 -6.48
CA ASN A 190 -17.71 -15.61 -7.24
C ASN A 190 -16.55 -15.52 -8.25
N ALA A 191 -15.86 -14.37 -8.32
CA ALA A 191 -14.74 -14.18 -9.22
C ALA A 191 -13.43 -14.38 -8.48
N LEU A 192 -12.55 -15.22 -9.03
CA LEU A 192 -11.20 -15.43 -8.56
C LEU A 192 -10.22 -14.79 -9.56
N SER A 193 -9.27 -14.03 -9.06
CA SER A 193 -8.30 -13.33 -9.91
C SER A 193 -6.88 -13.48 -9.36
N TYR A 194 -5.94 -13.75 -10.27
CA TYR A 194 -4.52 -13.84 -9.97
C TYR A 194 -3.83 -12.52 -10.30
N HIS A 195 -3.05 -12.00 -9.36
CA HIS A 195 -2.31 -10.75 -9.52
C HIS A 195 -0.85 -10.94 -9.12
N ARG A 196 0.05 -10.28 -9.85
CA ARG A 196 1.50 -10.27 -9.57
C ARG A 196 1.98 -8.84 -9.35
N TYR A 197 2.67 -8.60 -8.24
CA TYR A 197 3.20 -7.29 -7.86
C TYR A 197 4.71 -7.34 -7.66
N GLY A 198 5.43 -6.40 -8.28
CA GLY A 198 6.86 -6.23 -8.07
C GLY A 198 7.18 -5.45 -6.80
N LEU A 199 8.06 -5.96 -5.94
CA LEU A 199 8.50 -5.29 -4.71
C LEU A 199 9.22 -3.97 -4.99
N ALA A 200 9.96 -3.89 -6.11
CA ALA A 200 10.66 -2.66 -6.51
C ALA A 200 9.72 -1.54 -6.97
N THR A 201 8.49 -1.89 -7.38
CA THR A 201 7.47 -0.93 -7.84
C THR A 201 6.60 -0.40 -6.71
N LEU A 202 6.79 -0.88 -5.48
CA LEU A 202 6.04 -0.40 -4.33
C LEU A 202 6.40 1.06 -4.06
N ALA A 203 5.38 1.92 -4.11
CA ALA A 203 5.54 3.31 -3.71
C ALA A 203 5.84 3.39 -2.21
N ARG A 204 6.43 4.51 -1.79
CA ARG A 204 6.53 4.82 -0.36
C ARG A 204 5.21 5.46 0.05
N GLU A 205 4.27 4.66 0.55
CA GLU A 205 3.16 5.25 1.28
C GLU A 205 3.69 5.96 2.53
N ALA A 206 3.11 7.09 2.92
CA ALA A 206 3.57 7.92 4.03
C ALA A 206 3.35 7.18 5.37
N VAL A 207 4.25 6.26 5.70
CA VAL A 207 4.26 5.59 6.99
C VAL A 207 4.75 6.58 8.06
N ARG A 208 3.88 6.87 9.04
CA ARG A 208 4.20 7.79 10.12
C ARG A 208 5.17 7.12 11.11
N PRO A 209 6.34 7.71 11.39
CA PRO A 209 7.23 7.20 12.43
C PRO A 209 6.56 7.33 13.79
N VAL A 210 6.70 6.32 14.63
CA VAL A 210 6.21 6.38 16.00
C VAL A 210 7.30 7.01 16.85
N ALA A 211 7.00 8.17 17.46
CA ALA A 211 7.88 8.72 18.47
C ALA A 211 7.87 7.77 19.67
N MET A 212 8.95 7.00 19.85
CA MET A 212 9.15 6.27 21.09
C MET A 212 9.28 7.30 22.21
N ILE A 213 8.41 7.20 23.21
CA ILE A 213 8.52 8.00 24.42
C ILE A 213 9.90 7.68 24.99
N ALA A 214 10.82 8.65 24.92
CA ALA A 214 12.15 8.51 25.50
C ALA A 214 11.96 8.11 26.96
N THR A 215 12.45 6.93 27.31
CA THR A 215 12.33 6.36 28.65
C THR A 215 12.86 7.41 29.63
N ALA A 216 11.99 7.86 30.55
CA ALA A 216 12.34 8.88 31.51
C ALA A 216 13.64 8.47 32.22
N LYS A 217 14.62 9.37 32.21
CA LYS A 217 15.90 9.17 32.91
C LYS A 217 15.59 8.73 34.35
N PRO A 218 16.10 7.58 34.82
CA PRO A 218 15.82 7.13 36.18
C PRO A 218 16.23 8.22 37.18
N PRO A 219 15.45 8.45 38.25
CA PRO A 219 15.80 9.45 39.25
C PRO A 219 17.20 9.12 39.78
N GLN A 220 18.13 10.07 39.64
CA GLN A 220 19.44 9.95 40.27
C GLN A 220 19.21 9.98 41.78
N SER A 221 19.36 8.82 42.43
CA SER A 221 19.47 8.74 43.88
C SER A 221 20.66 9.60 44.30
N ARG A 222 20.40 10.63 45.11
CA ARG A 222 21.41 11.38 45.84
C ARG A 222 21.79 10.64 47.11
#